data_AF-A0A5K1HTK3-F1
#
_entry.id   AF-A0A5K1HTK3-F1
#
_cell.length_a   1.000
_cell.length_b   1.000
_cell.length_c   1.000
_cell.angle_alpha   90.00
_cell.angle_beta   90.00
_cell.angle_gamma   90.00
#
_symmetry.space_group_name_H-M   'P 1'
#
loop_
_entity.id
_entity.type
_entity.pdbx_description
1 polymer ?
#
loop_
_entity_poly.entity_id
_entity_poly.type
_entity_poly.pdbx_seq_one_letter_code
_entity_poly.pdbx_strand_id
1 'polypeptide(L)' 'VRFVIFRDTLLTPWKINKKVVGFYKRVGKLWLRTINDAGHMPTLDQGEVTLAMANDFVKGTLGL' A
#
# COMPACT_ATOMS: atom_id res chain seq x y z
N VAL A 1 -9.17 17.20 -20.60
CA VAL A 1 -9.26 16.10 -19.61
C VAL A 1 -7.90 15.97 -18.93
N ARG A 2 -7.80 16.13 -17.61
CA ARG A 2 -6.52 16.01 -16.89
C ARG A 2 -6.28 14.53 -16.55
N PHE A 3 -5.25 13.94 -17.15
CA PHE A 3 -4.83 12.59 -16.79
C PHE A 3 -4.12 12.63 -15.44
N VAL A 4 -4.53 11.76 -14.51
CA VAL A 4 -3.77 11.54 -13.27
C VAL A 4 -2.56 10.69 -13.64
N ILE A 5 -1.37 11.29 -13.67
CA ILE A 5 -0.15 10.57 -13.95
C ILE A 5 0.45 10.03 -12.65
N PHE A 6 1.10 8.86 -12.74
CA PHE A 6 1.74 8.24 -11.59
C PHE A 6 2.68 9.23 -10.93
N ARG A 7 3.63 9.85 -11.64
CA ARG A 7 4.60 10.81 -11.09
C ARG A 7 3.99 11.83 -10.11
N ASP A 8 2.86 12.43 -10.48
CA ASP A 8 2.24 13.55 -9.74
C ASP A 8 1.33 13.12 -8.59
N THR A 9 1.06 11.82 -8.46
CA THR A 9 0.23 11.31 -7.35
C THR A 9 1.07 11.20 -6.08
N LEU A 10 0.64 11.83 -5.00
CA LEU A 10 1.33 11.81 -3.71
C LEU A 10 1.17 10.45 -3.01
N LEU A 11 2.11 10.14 -2.11
CA LEU A 11 2.00 9.02 -1.18
C LEU A 11 0.98 9.37 -0.09
N THR A 12 0.00 8.49 0.10
CA THR A 12 -1.02 8.62 1.14
C THR A 12 -0.72 7.63 2.28
N PRO A 13 -0.83 8.02 3.56
CA PRO A 13 -0.65 7.09 4.68
C PRO A 13 -1.62 5.90 4.56
N TRP A 14 -1.07 4.70 4.66
CA TRP A 14 -1.83 3.46 4.80
C TRP A 14 -1.92 3.09 6.28
N LYS A 15 -3.13 2.82 6.77
CA LYS A 15 -3.37 2.50 8.17
C LYS A 15 -4.04 1.14 8.31
N ILE A 16 -3.62 0.39 9.32
CA ILE A 16 -4.32 -0.81 9.83
C ILE A 16 -4.57 -0.55 11.31
N ASN A 17 -5.81 -0.74 11.78
CA ASN A 17 -6.18 -0.52 13.18
C ASN A 17 -5.72 0.85 13.73
N LYS A 18 -5.88 1.92 12.94
CA LYS A 18 -5.43 3.30 13.23
C LYS A 18 -3.91 3.53 13.29
N LYS A 19 -3.07 2.49 13.23
CA LYS A 19 -1.61 2.60 13.11
C LYS A 19 -1.20 2.84 11.66
N VAL A 20 -0.30 3.79 11.40
CA VAL A 20 0.30 3.96 10.06
C VAL A 20 1.31 2.84 9.85
N VAL A 21 1.03 1.96 8.88
CA VAL A 21 1.86 0.78 8.57
C VAL A 21 2.71 1.00 7.31
N GLY A 22 2.50 2.11 6.61
CA GLY A 22 3.23 2.48 5.42
C GLY A 22 2.50 3.55 4.64
N PHE A 23 2.81 3.63 3.36
CA PHE A 23 2.18 4.56 2.43
C PHE A 23 1.81 3.85 1.14
N TYR A 24 0.80 4.38 0.45
CA TYR A 24 0.39 3.88 -0.85
C TYR A 24 0.21 4.98 -1.87
N LYS A 25 0.25 4.59 -3.13
CA LYS A 25 -0.04 5.43 -4.29
C LYS A 25 -0.79 4.58 -5.31
N ARG A 26 -1.87 5.14 -5.87
CA ARG A 26 -2.73 4.44 -6.82
C ARG A 26 -3.02 5.31 -8.03
N VAL A 27 -2.78 4.76 -9.22
CA VAL A 27 -3.24 5.35 -10.49
C VAL A 27 -3.90 4.24 -11.32
N GLY A 28 -5.22 4.34 -11.50
CA GLY A 28 -6.00 3.29 -12.14
C GLY A 28 -5.87 1.94 -11.41
N LYS A 29 -5.28 0.97 -12.10
CA LYS A 29 -5.03 -0.39 -11.61
C LYS A 29 -3.61 -0.60 -11.04
N LEU A 30 -2.71 0.38 -11.18
CA LEU A 30 -1.35 0.30 -10.64
C LEU A 30 -1.29 0.84 -9.20
N TRP A 31 -0.73 0.03 -8.31
CA TRP A 31 -0.60 0.33 -6.89
C TRP A 31 0.88 0.21 -6.51
N LEU A 32 1.40 1.23 -5.85
CA LEU A 32 2.69 1.17 -5.16
C LEU A 32 2.42 1.26 -3.67
N ARG A 33 3.04 0.39 -2.89
CA ARG A 33 3.00 0.42 -1.42
C ARG A 33 4.40 0.36 -0.85
N THR A 34 4.54 1.02 0.29
CA THR A 34 5.67 0.87 1.21
C THR A 34 5.15 0.22 2.48
N ILE A 35 6.00 -0.54 3.15
CA ILE A 35 5.73 -1.15 4.45
C ILE A 35 6.80 -0.60 5.38
N ASN A 36 6.37 0.11 6.43
CA ASN A 36 7.30 0.64 7.43
C ASN A 36 7.97 -0.52 8.17
N ASP A 37 9.23 -0.32 8.56
CA ASP A 37 10.00 -1.29 9.35
C ASP A 37 10.14 -2.68 8.69
N ALA A 38 10.07 -2.73 7.36
CA ALA A 38 10.33 -3.94 6.57
C ALA A 38 11.57 -3.75 5.68
N GLY A 39 12.42 -4.77 5.64
CA GLY A 39 13.57 -4.85 4.76
C GLY A 39 13.24 -5.57 3.44
N HIS A 40 14.18 -6.37 2.96
CA HIS A 40 14.06 -7.06 1.68
C HIS A 40 12.98 -8.16 1.70
N MET A 41 12.72 -8.76 2.86
CA MET A 41 11.72 -9.80 3.04
C MET A 41 10.59 -9.31 3.96
N PRO A 42 9.65 -8.50 3.45
CA PRO A 42 8.59 -7.91 4.27
C PRO A 42 7.65 -8.95 4.89
N THR A 43 7.56 -10.14 4.31
CA THR A 43 6.82 -11.28 4.88
C THR A 43 7.40 -11.77 6.20
N LEU A 44 8.71 -11.65 6.40
CA LEU A 44 9.39 -12.03 7.65
C LEU A 44 9.36 -10.88 8.66
N ASP A 45 9.63 -9.65 8.21
CA ASP A 45 9.74 -8.50 9.09
C ASP A 45 8.36 -7.98 9.56
N GLN A 46 7.36 -8.01 8.66
CA GLN A 46 6.04 -7.41 8.84
C GLN A 46 4.95 -8.34 8.29
N GLY A 47 4.90 -9.59 8.77
CA GLY A 47 4.02 -10.64 8.24
C GLY A 47 2.53 -10.26 8.19
N GLU A 48 1.99 -9.67 9.25
CA GLU A 48 0.57 -9.26 9.31
C GLU A 48 0.24 -8.17 8.29
N VAL A 49 1.11 -7.15 8.19
CA VAL A 49 0.93 -6.04 7.24
C VAL A 49 1.05 -6.56 5.81
N THR A 50 2.02 -7.44 5.55
CA THR A 50 2.22 -8.03 4.22
C THR A 50 1.05 -8.92 3.81
N LEU A 51 0.47 -9.69 4.73
CA LEU A 51 -0.74 -10.46 4.48
C LEU A 51 -1.94 -9.55 4.17
N ALA A 52 -2.11 -8.45 4.92
CA ALA A 52 -3.15 -7.46 4.62
C ALA A 52 -2.97 -6.85 3.22
N MET A 53 -1.73 -6.51 2.84
CA MET A 53 -1.42 -6.03 1.49
C MET A 53 -1.78 -7.05 0.40
N ALA A 54 -1.44 -8.33 0.61
CA ALA A 54 -1.76 -9.39 -0.35
C ALA A 54 -3.28 -9.60 -0.48
N ASN A 55 -3.99 -9.61 0.64
CA ASN A 55 -5.45 -9.71 0.66
C ASN A 55 -6.13 -8.55 -0.08
N ASP A 56 -5.65 -7.33 0.14
CA ASP A 56 -6.12 -6.13 -0.58
C ASP A 56 -5.95 -6.27 -2.09
N PHE A 57 -4.77 -6.77 -2.52
CA PHE A 57 -4.48 -6.99 -3.93
C PHE A 57 -5.43 -8.02 -4.54
N VAL A 58 -5.63 -9.16 -3.88
CA VAL A 58 -6.51 -10.24 -4.38
C VAL A 58 -7.97 -9.78 -4.45
N LYS A 59 -8.44 -9.03 -3.45
CA LYS A 59 -9.82 -8.52 -3.40
C LYS A 59 -10.04 -7.29 -4.30
N GLY A 60 -8.96 -6.64 -4.75
CA GLY A 60 -9.02 -5.38 -5.49
C GLY A 60 -9.49 -4.20 -4.64
N THR A 61 -9.42 -4.29 -3.31
CA THR A 61 -9.88 -3.28 -2.35
C THR A 61 -8.71 -2.71 -1.56
N LEU A 62 -8.70 -1.40 -1.30
CA LEU A 62 -7.81 -0.83 -0.28
C LEU A 62 -8.44 -1.21 1.06
N GLY A 63 -7.74 -1.97 1.90
CA GLY A 63 -8.16 -2.24 3.27
C GLY A 63 -8.39 -0.92 3.99
N LEU A 64 -9.66 -0.54 4.05
CA LEU A 64 -10.24 0.55 4.85
C LEU A 64 -10.85 -0.07 6.10
#